data_AF-A0A0A8UQH6-F1
#
_entry.id   AF-A0A0A8UQH6-F1
#
_cell.length_a   1.000
_cell.length_b   1.000
_cell.length_c   1.000
_cell.angle_alpha   90.00
_cell.angle_beta   90.00
_cell.angle_gamma   90.00
#
_symmetry.space_group_name_H-M   'P 1'
#
loop_
_entity.id
_entity.type
_entity.pdbx_description
1 polymer ?
#
loop_
_entity_poly.entity_id
_entity_poly.type
_entity_poly.pdbx_seq_one_letter_code
_entity_poly.pdbx_strand_id
1 'polypeptide(L)'
;MNKIFNFRQFFLIICIYFFIFPLNARVAPWNFTPLTRTTISIRPIRGNVFNIQYVITNVSQRTHTLAMTPITGISQVTSGNANFCSNPFTLAFLQSCVLNLNISGIDLTGDVIGGPLVCEQRNALECYQPRPDSILHITRLPGP
;
A
#
# COMPACT_ATOMS: atom_id res chain seq x y z
N MET A 1 -26.98 -16.08 55.05
CA MET A 1 -27.80 -15.20 54.17
C MET A 1 -26.91 -14.05 53.72
N ASN A 2 -26.08 -14.30 52.73
CA ASN A 2 -26.32 -14.01 51.30
C ASN A 2 -26.25 -12.50 51.04
N LYS A 3 -25.02 -11.96 50.98
CA LYS A 3 -24.78 -10.72 50.24
C LYS A 3 -25.01 -11.06 48.77
N ILE A 4 -26.19 -10.70 48.27
CA ILE A 4 -26.57 -10.83 46.86
C ILE A 4 -25.64 -9.90 46.09
N PHE A 5 -24.54 -10.47 45.59
CA PHE A 5 -23.60 -9.82 44.72
C PHE A 5 -24.33 -9.53 43.42
N ASN A 6 -24.59 -8.24 43.15
CA ASN A 6 -25.52 -7.82 42.11
C ASN A 6 -24.86 -8.05 40.73
N PHE A 7 -25.20 -9.16 40.09
CA PHE A 7 -24.62 -9.64 38.83
C PHE A 7 -24.67 -8.60 37.70
N ARG A 8 -25.68 -7.70 37.70
CA ARG A 8 -25.79 -6.55 36.79
C ARG A 8 -24.65 -5.54 36.93
N GLN A 9 -24.17 -5.32 38.15
CA GLN A 9 -23.15 -4.32 38.44
C GLN A 9 -21.75 -4.82 38.04
N PHE A 10 -21.53 -6.14 38.06
CA PHE A 10 -20.28 -6.76 37.63
C PHE A 10 -20.15 -6.77 36.09
N PHE A 11 -21.24 -7.02 35.37
CA PHE A 11 -21.28 -6.98 33.91
C PHE A 11 -20.92 -5.60 33.34
N LEU A 12 -21.40 -4.52 33.98
CA LEU A 12 -21.11 -3.14 33.56
C LEU A 12 -19.63 -2.77 33.71
N ILE A 13 -18.95 -3.30 34.74
CA ILE A 13 -17.53 -3.01 35.01
C ILE A 13 -16.63 -3.77 34.01
N ILE A 14 -17.00 -4.99 33.62
CA ILE A 14 -16.25 -5.80 32.65
C ILE A 14 -16.30 -5.18 31.24
N CYS A 15 -17.44 -4.62 30.81
CA CYS A 15 -17.56 -3.96 29.51
C CYS A 15 -16.66 -2.73 29.38
N ILE A 16 -16.43 -1.97 30.46
CA ILE A 16 -15.58 -0.78 30.47
C ILE A 16 -14.09 -1.17 30.36
N TYR A 17 -13.70 -2.33 30.90
CA TYR A 17 -12.30 -2.79 30.90
C TYR A 17 -11.83 -3.30 29.51
N PHE A 18 -12.76 -3.74 28.65
CA PHE A 18 -12.45 -4.17 27.27
C PHE A 18 -12.26 -3.00 26.27
N PHE A 19 -12.54 -1.75 26.65
CA PHE A 19 -12.42 -0.59 25.75
C PHE A 19 -11.04 0.07 25.74
N ILE A 20 -10.07 -0.41 26.53
CA ILE A 20 -8.73 0.18 26.63
C ILE A 20 -7.65 -0.77 26.12
N PHE A 21 -7.85 -1.35 24.93
CA PHE A 21 -6.72 -1.84 24.15
C PHE A 21 -6.38 -0.77 23.11
N PRO A 22 -5.28 -0.01 23.27
CA PRO A 22 -4.82 0.82 22.17
C PRO A 22 -4.50 -0.09 20.99
N LEU A 23 -5.24 0.07 19.89
CA LEU A 23 -4.87 -0.47 18.59
C LEU A 23 -3.56 0.20 18.18
N ASN A 24 -2.44 -0.44 18.49
CA ASN A 24 -1.14 0.00 17.99
C ASN A 24 -1.09 -0.29 16.49
N ALA A 25 -1.41 0.70 15.67
CA ALA A 25 -1.11 0.64 14.25
C ALA A 25 0.41 0.53 14.09
N ARG A 26 0.90 -0.60 13.56
CA ARG A 26 2.32 -0.73 13.21
C ARG A 26 2.65 0.37 12.19
N VAL A 27 3.52 1.30 12.58
CA VAL A 27 4.03 2.34 11.69
C VAL A 27 4.77 1.66 10.54
N ALA A 28 4.44 2.04 9.30
CA ALA A 28 5.08 1.49 8.11
C ALA A 28 6.60 1.79 8.13
N PRO A 29 7.48 0.80 7.87
CA PRO A 29 8.93 1.01 7.89
C PRO A 29 9.45 1.82 6.69
N TRP A 30 8.62 2.01 5.67
CA TRP A 30 8.90 2.85 4.51
C TRP A 30 7.70 3.72 4.15
N ASN A 31 7.95 4.82 3.46
CA ASN A 31 6.94 5.77 3.01
C ASN A 31 6.82 5.76 1.48
N PHE A 32 5.63 6.09 0.99
CA PHE A 32 5.32 6.29 -0.42
C PHE A 32 4.98 7.76 -0.65
N THR A 33 5.77 8.45 -1.47
CA THR A 33 5.50 9.85 -1.83
C THR A 33 5.20 9.93 -3.32
N PRO A 34 3.99 10.30 -3.74
CA PRO A 34 3.65 10.36 -5.16
C PRO A 34 4.44 11.46 -5.86
N LEU A 35 5.04 11.15 -7.01
CA LEU A 35 5.66 12.12 -7.91
C LEU A 35 4.73 12.56 -9.05
N THR A 36 3.71 11.75 -9.34
CA THR A 36 2.70 12.03 -10.35
C THR A 36 1.30 11.82 -9.78
N ARG A 37 0.28 12.26 -10.53
CA ARG A 37 -1.12 12.08 -10.13
C ARG A 37 -1.45 10.58 -10.04
N THR A 38 -1.98 10.16 -8.89
CA THR A 38 -2.34 8.77 -8.61
C THR A 38 -3.80 8.43 -8.93
N THR A 39 -4.62 9.45 -9.18
CA THR A 39 -6.02 9.33 -9.61
C THR A 39 -6.16 9.56 -11.11
N ILE A 40 -6.54 8.53 -11.87
CA ILE A 40 -6.70 8.60 -13.32
C ILE A 40 -7.94 7.84 -13.80
N SER A 41 -8.42 8.18 -14.99
CA SER A 41 -9.41 7.38 -15.72
C SER A 41 -8.82 6.95 -17.06
N ILE A 42 -8.93 5.66 -17.39
CA ILE A 42 -8.26 5.08 -18.56
C ILE A 42 -9.23 4.22 -19.37
N ARG A 43 -9.21 4.38 -20.69
CA ARG A 43 -9.97 3.52 -21.62
C ARG A 43 -9.16 2.27 -21.97
N PRO A 44 -9.79 1.09 -22.06
CA PRO A 44 -9.10 -0.16 -22.38
C PRO A 44 -8.84 -0.27 -23.88
N ILE A 45 -7.92 0.54 -24.38
CA ILE A 45 -7.51 0.62 -25.78
C ILE A 45 -6.03 0.27 -25.87
N ARG A 46 -5.63 -0.49 -26.89
CA ARG A 46 -4.21 -0.85 -27.12
C ARG A 46 -3.37 0.42 -27.26
N GLY A 47 -2.24 0.47 -26.55
CA GLY A 47 -1.33 1.61 -26.55
C GLY A 47 -1.74 2.76 -25.63
N ASN A 48 -2.92 2.72 -25.02
CA ASN A 48 -3.28 3.68 -23.99
C ASN A 48 -2.60 3.29 -22.67
N VAL A 49 -1.53 4.00 -22.35
CA VAL A 49 -0.63 3.71 -21.23
C VAL A 49 -0.43 4.95 -20.38
N PHE A 50 -0.41 4.78 -19.06
CA PHE A 50 -0.11 5.85 -18.11
C PHE A 50 1.08 5.46 -17.23
N ASN A 51 1.89 6.46 -16.87
CA ASN A 51 2.99 6.27 -15.94
C ASN A 51 2.68 6.93 -14.61
N ILE A 52 2.67 6.15 -13.53
CA ILE A 52 2.51 6.64 -12.16
C ILE A 52 3.80 6.38 -11.37
N GLN A 53 4.29 7.37 -10.65
CA GLN A 53 5.55 7.28 -9.93
C GLN A 53 5.40 7.58 -8.45
N TYR A 54 6.12 6.81 -7.64
CA TYR A 54 6.30 7.06 -6.21
C TYR A 54 7.78 7.08 -5.86
N VAL A 55 8.19 7.99 -4.98
CA VAL A 55 9.42 7.80 -4.20
C VAL A 55 9.11 6.86 -3.04
N ILE A 56 9.84 5.77 -2.97
CA ILE A 56 9.82 4.87 -1.80
C ILE A 56 11.04 5.19 -0.96
N THR A 57 10.84 5.57 0.29
CA THR A 57 11.91 5.89 1.23
C THR A 57 11.84 4.98 2.44
N ASN A 58 12.94 4.32 2.78
CA ASN A 58 13.05 3.58 4.03
C ASN A 58 13.23 4.55 5.19
N VAL A 59 12.24 4.62 6.09
CA VAL A 59 12.27 5.47 7.30
C VAL A 59 12.70 4.70 8.54
N SER A 60 12.90 3.39 8.40
CA SER A 60 13.40 2.48 9.44
C SER A 60 14.93 2.43 9.43
N GLN A 61 15.53 2.30 10.63
CA GLN A 61 16.99 2.12 10.77
C GLN A 61 17.51 0.77 10.23
N ARG A 62 16.62 -0.19 9.95
CA ARG A 62 16.99 -1.47 9.33
C ARG A 62 16.94 -1.37 7.81
N THR A 63 17.89 -2.03 7.15
CA THR A 63 17.85 -2.26 5.71
C THR A 63 16.75 -3.25 5.36
N HIS A 64 15.99 -2.93 4.32
CA HIS A 64 14.83 -3.72 3.86
C HIS A 64 15.01 -4.13 2.41
N THR A 65 14.60 -5.35 2.08
CA THR A 65 14.58 -5.83 0.69
C THR A 65 13.14 -5.99 0.27
N LEU A 66 12.70 -5.15 -0.65
CA LEU A 66 11.32 -4.88 -0.98
C LEU A 66 10.97 -5.36 -2.38
N ALA A 67 9.72 -5.79 -2.56
CA ALA A 67 9.18 -6.12 -3.86
C ALA A 67 7.71 -5.70 -3.95
N MET A 68 7.32 -5.12 -5.08
CA MET A 68 5.92 -4.81 -5.38
C MET A 68 5.14 -6.11 -5.64
N THR A 69 3.92 -6.20 -5.13
CA THR A 69 3.00 -7.27 -5.52
C THR A 69 2.47 -7.03 -6.94
N PRO A 70 2.32 -8.08 -7.78
CA PRO A 70 1.72 -7.93 -9.09
C PRO A 70 0.30 -7.36 -9.01
N ILE A 71 -0.03 -6.43 -9.91
CA ILE A 71 -1.40 -5.94 -10.14
C ILE A 71 -1.67 -6.12 -11.63
N THR A 72 -2.76 -6.80 -11.98
CA THR A 72 -3.12 -7.06 -13.38
C THR A 72 -3.23 -5.74 -14.16
N GLY A 73 -2.52 -5.64 -15.27
CA GLY A 73 -2.46 -4.44 -16.10
C GLY A 73 -1.52 -3.33 -15.60
N ILE A 74 -0.78 -3.55 -14.51
CA ILE A 74 0.22 -2.60 -13.99
C ILE A 74 1.55 -3.32 -13.80
N SER A 75 2.60 -2.80 -14.42
CA SER A 75 3.96 -3.34 -14.30
C SER A 75 4.93 -2.33 -13.71
N GLN A 76 5.90 -2.81 -12.93
CA GLN A 76 7.02 -1.98 -12.49
C GLN A 76 8.05 -1.87 -13.61
N VAL A 77 8.44 -0.63 -13.93
CA VAL A 77 9.52 -0.32 -14.85
C VAL A 77 10.82 -0.18 -14.07
N THR A 78 11.79 -1.06 -14.33
CA THR A 78 13.07 -1.13 -13.61
C THR A 78 14.25 -0.56 -14.40
N SER A 79 14.02 -0.14 -15.65
CA SER A 79 15.07 0.33 -16.57
C SER A 79 14.73 1.70 -17.16
N GLY A 80 15.72 2.35 -17.77
CA GLY A 80 15.57 3.68 -18.39
C GLY A 80 15.92 4.86 -17.48
N ASN A 81 16.11 4.63 -16.18
CA ASN A 81 16.66 5.62 -15.24
C ASN A 81 17.42 4.90 -14.10
N ALA A 82 18.59 5.41 -13.73
CA ALA A 82 19.42 4.85 -12.66
C ALA A 82 18.76 4.91 -11.27
N ASN A 83 17.76 5.78 -11.07
CA ASN A 83 17.06 5.92 -9.80
C ASN A 83 15.77 5.07 -9.70
N PHE A 84 15.41 4.31 -10.74
CA PHE A 84 14.26 3.42 -10.67
C PHE A 84 14.55 2.24 -9.74
N CYS A 85 13.56 1.89 -8.91
CA CYS A 85 13.66 0.72 -8.06
C CYS A 85 13.87 -0.53 -8.93
N SER A 86 14.87 -1.35 -8.59
CA SER A 86 15.01 -2.70 -9.13
C SER A 86 13.86 -3.60 -8.62
N ASN A 87 13.78 -4.85 -9.10
CA ASN A 87 12.82 -5.82 -8.57
C ASN A 87 13.52 -7.16 -8.30
N PRO A 88 13.75 -7.54 -7.02
CA PRO A 88 13.51 -6.75 -5.80
C PRO A 88 14.45 -5.54 -5.68
N PHE A 89 14.19 -4.63 -4.74
CA PHE A 89 15.03 -3.48 -4.43
C PHE A 89 15.39 -3.43 -2.95
N THR A 90 16.60 -3.02 -2.62
CA THR A 90 17.08 -2.93 -1.23
C THR A 90 17.31 -1.48 -0.87
N LEU A 91 16.77 -1.04 0.27
CA LEU A 91 16.93 0.32 0.79
C LEU A 91 17.50 0.26 2.20
N ALA A 92 18.68 0.84 2.41
CA ALA A 92 19.19 1.14 3.74
C ALA A 92 18.43 2.32 4.38
N PHE A 93 18.76 2.66 5.63
CA PHE A 93 18.14 3.79 6.34
C PHE A 93 18.21 5.08 5.51
N LEU A 94 17.07 5.74 5.34
CA LEU A 94 16.84 6.96 4.55
C LEU A 94 17.14 6.85 3.05
N GLN A 95 17.54 5.68 2.55
CA GLN A 95 17.67 5.49 1.11
C GLN A 95 16.29 5.43 0.46
N SER A 96 16.28 5.84 -0.81
CA SER A 96 15.08 5.85 -1.62
C SER A 96 15.34 5.46 -3.06
N CYS A 97 14.29 5.00 -3.72
CA CYS A 97 14.25 4.81 -5.17
C CYS A 97 12.87 5.21 -5.71
N VAL A 98 12.76 5.36 -7.03
CA VAL A 98 11.49 5.68 -7.70
C VAL A 98 10.83 4.39 -8.18
N LEU A 99 9.67 4.06 -7.61
CA LEU A 99 8.80 3.02 -8.11
C LEU A 99 8.01 3.59 -9.30
N ASN A 100 8.47 3.29 -10.52
CA ASN A 100 7.82 3.68 -11.76
C ASN A 100 6.85 2.59 -12.21
N LEU A 101 5.57 2.93 -12.29
CA LEU A 101 4.49 2.03 -12.69
C LEU A 101 4.02 2.37 -14.09
N ASN A 102 3.92 1.35 -14.94
CA ASN A 102 3.35 1.44 -16.27
C ASN A 102 1.98 0.75 -16.26
N ILE A 103 0.93 1.54 -16.46
CA ILE A 103 -0.46 1.11 -16.43
C ILE A 103 -0.92 0.93 -17.87
N SER A 104 -1.22 -0.31 -18.26
CA SER A 104 -1.76 -0.66 -19.59
C SER A 104 -3.28 -0.76 -19.54
N GLY A 105 -3.98 0.16 -20.21
CA GLY A 105 -5.44 0.20 -20.16
C GLY A 105 -6.11 -1.07 -20.69
N ILE A 106 -5.55 -1.66 -21.75
CA ILE A 106 -6.11 -2.89 -22.36
C ILE A 106 -5.98 -4.11 -21.46
N ASP A 107 -4.96 -4.13 -20.60
CA ASP A 107 -4.66 -5.25 -19.71
C ASP A 107 -5.34 -5.11 -18.33
N LEU A 108 -5.90 -3.94 -18.02
CA LEU A 108 -6.73 -3.76 -16.82
C LEU A 108 -8.03 -4.55 -16.95
N THR A 109 -8.36 -5.33 -15.92
CA THR A 109 -9.60 -6.11 -15.83
C THR A 109 -10.73 -5.37 -15.11
N GLY A 110 -10.42 -4.28 -14.40
CA GLY A 110 -11.38 -3.48 -13.64
C GLY A 110 -10.73 -2.22 -13.07
N ASP A 111 -11.45 -1.56 -12.17
CA ASP A 111 -10.92 -0.44 -11.38
C ASP A 111 -9.83 -0.92 -10.42
N VAL A 112 -8.90 -0.02 -10.09
CA VAL A 112 -7.85 -0.28 -9.09
C VAL A 112 -7.95 0.79 -8.01
N ILE A 113 -8.21 0.37 -6.78
CA ILE A 113 -8.30 1.25 -5.61
C ILE A 113 -7.38 0.70 -4.52
N GLY A 114 -6.46 1.54 -4.02
CA GLY A 114 -5.43 1.14 -3.05
C GLY A 114 -4.04 1.07 -3.71
N GLY A 115 -3.07 0.44 -3.06
CA GLY A 115 -1.75 0.16 -3.65
C GLY A 115 -0.96 1.40 -4.16
N PRO A 116 0.21 1.19 -4.80
CA PRO A 116 0.89 -0.10 -4.99
C PRO A 116 1.27 -0.74 -3.66
N LEU A 117 1.13 -2.06 -3.56
CA LEU A 117 1.48 -2.80 -2.35
C LEU A 117 2.93 -3.30 -2.49
N VAL A 118 3.77 -2.98 -1.51
CA VAL A 118 5.19 -3.38 -1.46
C VAL A 118 5.41 -4.19 -0.20
N CYS A 119 6.13 -5.31 -0.31
CA CYS A 119 6.29 -6.29 0.76
C CYS A 119 7.76 -6.57 1.06
N GLU A 120 8.07 -6.79 2.34
CA GLU A 120 9.38 -7.23 2.79
C GLU A 120 9.65 -8.66 2.30
N GLN A 121 10.76 -8.87 1.59
CA GLN A 121 11.22 -10.18 1.10
C GLN A 121 10.12 -11.02 0.39
N ARG A 122 9.16 -10.35 -0.27
CA ARG A 122 7.97 -11.00 -0.88
C ARG A 122 7.03 -11.69 0.12
N ASN A 123 7.14 -11.40 1.40
CA ASN A 123 6.26 -11.87 2.45
C ASN A 123 4.91 -11.12 2.41
N ALA A 124 3.85 -11.82 2.03
CA ALA A 124 2.49 -11.27 1.92
C ALA A 124 1.93 -10.73 3.25
N LEU A 125 2.52 -11.12 4.39
CA LEU A 125 2.11 -10.66 5.72
C LEU A 125 2.80 -9.34 6.13
N GLU A 126 3.83 -8.92 5.41
CA GLU A 126 4.64 -7.74 5.72
C GLU A 126 4.61 -6.74 4.56
N CYS A 127 3.39 -6.39 4.16
CA CYS A 127 3.11 -5.51 3.04
C CYS A 127 2.54 -4.17 3.50
N TYR A 128 2.96 -3.10 2.85
CA TYR A 128 2.49 -1.74 3.09
C TYR A 128 2.12 -1.08 1.77
N GLN A 129 1.13 -0.20 1.83
CA GLN A 129 0.64 0.62 0.71
C GLN A 129 0.76 2.10 1.07
N PRO A 130 0.60 3.01 0.09
CA PRO A 130 0.53 4.45 0.37
C PRO A 130 -0.58 4.81 1.36
N ARG A 131 -0.45 6.02 1.92
CA ARG A 131 -1.49 6.63 2.74
C ARG A 131 -2.77 6.86 1.91
N PRO A 132 -3.95 6.98 2.55
CA PRO A 132 -5.23 7.10 1.85
C PRO A 132 -5.32 8.22 0.81
N ASP A 133 -4.58 9.31 0.99
CA ASP A 133 -4.52 10.45 0.07
C ASP A 133 -3.62 10.22 -1.16
N SER A 134 -2.81 9.17 -1.13
CA SER A 134 -1.77 8.86 -2.12
C SER A 134 -1.91 7.46 -2.72
N ILE A 135 -3.02 6.77 -2.47
CA ILE A 135 -3.29 5.46 -3.09
C ILE A 135 -3.43 5.59 -4.61
N LEU A 136 -3.24 4.48 -5.33
CA LEU A 136 -3.70 4.41 -6.71
C LEU A 136 -5.23 4.40 -6.73
N HIS A 137 -5.78 5.26 -7.58
CA HIS A 137 -7.21 5.31 -7.86
C HIS A 137 -7.42 5.38 -9.37
N ILE A 138 -7.57 4.22 -9.98
CA ILE A 138 -7.67 4.06 -11.43
C ILE A 138 -9.09 3.62 -11.75
N THR A 139 -9.82 4.47 -12.47
CA THR A 139 -11.13 4.12 -13.01
C THR A 139 -10.97 3.61 -14.44
N ARG A 140 -11.38 2.37 -14.67
CA ARG A 140 -11.44 1.78 -16.00
C ARG A 140 -12.74 2.22 -16.66
N LEU A 141 -12.61 3.03 -17.71
CA LEU A 141 -13.74 3.49 -18.50
C LEU A 141 -14.32 2.35 -19.35
N PRO A 142 -15.59 2.45 -19.78
CA PRO A 142 -16.17 1.51 -20.72
C PRO A 142 -15.28 1.32 -21.96
N GLY A 143 -15.17 0.06 -22.39
CA GLY A 143 -14.42 -0.30 -23.58
C GLY A 143 -15.09 0.20 -24.86
N PRO A 144 -14.33 0.27 -25.96
CA PRO A 144 -14.93 0.37 -27.30
C PRO A 144 -15.83 -0.84 -27.60
#